data_AF-A0ABD3WAZ2-F1
#
_entry.id   AF-A0ABD3WAZ2-F1
#
_cell.length_a   1.000
_cell.length_b   1.000
_cell.length_c   1.000
_cell.angle_alpha   90.00
_cell.angle_beta   90.00
_cell.angle_gamma   90.00
#
_symmetry.space_group_name_H-M   'P 1'
#
loop_
_entity.id
_entity.type
_entity.pdbx_description
1 polymer ?
#
loop_
_entity_poly.entity_id
_entity_poly.type
_entity_poly.pdbx_seq_one_letter_code
_entity_poly.pdbx_strand_id
1 'polypeptide(L)'
;MSTWGMEELQMNEHHQRILKQQELQPLYQCEQETFLQMAQKSERSMKEQMNKLEGHVSFSVEHLFLHAQWNNVKKSLEPLKEQIHRDMVELTSAATDSLLKDDIAKMVFSQQTIDAFGMVAGNAVSTSVQAAYSETFKNIIIPSFERATRALMDQVYDAFQNGIGELLEHLDTQLDQDLQNQFEACFPNVFELQQMTYSFQSLAERMLSHVQATLEMRLKSELQSSLSGMQKMIAHYLMEAVREEVSMAVKEMGNRISDSVLNATRSESKPVIQVMPNLQEPKPQILQLLQQGQINTAFDMALSACNLEMVMFVCEMVNFSEVFEKTPCPLQQRVLLSLIQQLSVDLGSNTELKNKFIQGAMVNLDKSDPVVQDHLTSVIFALVKHVEAFVEKHPRMIHHFKMVRLAAKALII
;
A
#
# COMPACT_ATOMS: atom_id res chain seq x y z
N MET A 1 1.36 -25.98 -31.15
CA MET A 1 0.49 -25.42 -30.10
C MET A 1 -0.93 -25.74 -30.47
N SER A 2 -1.51 -26.69 -29.76
CA SER A 2 -2.83 -27.28 -30.02
C SER A 2 -3.93 -26.26 -29.81
N THR A 3 -4.99 -26.33 -30.62
CA THR A 3 -6.23 -25.54 -30.54
C THR A 3 -6.81 -25.46 -29.12
N TRP A 4 -6.63 -26.52 -28.32
CA TRP A 4 -6.95 -26.58 -26.90
C TRP A 4 -6.29 -25.49 -26.03
N GLY A 5 -5.03 -25.16 -26.28
CA GLY A 5 -4.33 -24.12 -25.50
C GLY A 5 -4.79 -22.70 -25.82
N MET A 6 -5.40 -22.47 -26.99
CA MET A 6 -5.99 -21.16 -27.32
C MET A 6 -7.38 -20.99 -26.70
N GLU A 7 -8.21 -22.05 -26.64
CA GLU A 7 -9.52 -22.03 -26.00
C GLU A 7 -9.40 -21.82 -24.48
N GLU A 8 -8.41 -22.43 -23.83
CA GLU A 8 -8.14 -22.26 -22.40
C GLU A 8 -7.66 -20.84 -22.05
N LEU A 9 -6.82 -20.24 -22.92
CA LEU A 9 -6.41 -18.85 -22.80
C LEU A 9 -7.57 -17.87 -23.00
N GLN A 10 -8.43 -18.11 -24.01
CA GLN A 10 -9.60 -17.28 -24.27
C GLN A 10 -10.62 -17.36 -23.13
N MET A 11 -10.82 -18.54 -22.56
CA MET A 11 -11.70 -18.73 -21.40
C MET A 11 -11.14 -18.02 -20.16
N ASN A 12 -9.83 -18.07 -19.93
CA ASN A 12 -9.18 -17.36 -18.84
C ASN A 12 -9.26 -15.83 -19.02
N GLU A 13 -9.04 -15.31 -20.24
CA GLU A 13 -9.25 -13.89 -20.54
C GLU A 13 -10.70 -13.46 -20.36
N HIS A 14 -11.66 -14.30 -20.77
CA HIS A 14 -13.08 -14.00 -20.62
C HIS A 14 -13.48 -13.97 -19.14
N HIS A 15 -12.97 -14.92 -18.34
CA HIS A 15 -13.20 -14.98 -16.91
C HIS A 15 -12.60 -13.75 -16.18
N GLN A 16 -11.39 -13.35 -16.55
CA GLN A 16 -10.74 -12.13 -16.06
C GLN A 16 -11.55 -10.87 -16.41
N ARG A 17 -12.14 -10.79 -17.61
CA ARG A 17 -13.02 -9.67 -17.99
C ARG A 17 -14.29 -9.63 -17.15
N ILE A 18 -14.89 -10.79 -16.86
CA ILE A 18 -16.10 -10.88 -16.02
C ILE A 18 -15.80 -10.44 -14.59
N LEU A 19 -14.68 -10.90 -14.01
CA LEU A 19 -14.24 -10.49 -12.68
C LEU A 19 -14.02 -8.98 -12.60
N LYS A 20 -13.29 -8.42 -13.57
CA LYS A 20 -13.06 -6.97 -13.66
C LYS A 20 -14.34 -6.16 -13.86
N GLN A 21 -15.33 -6.74 -14.57
CA GLN A 21 -16.63 -6.12 -14.75
C GLN A 21 -17.48 -6.16 -13.47
N GLN A 22 -17.37 -7.23 -12.67
CA GLN A 22 -17.99 -7.33 -11.34
C GLN A 22 -17.39 -6.34 -10.33
N GLU A 23 -16.07 -6.13 -10.35
CA GLU A 23 -15.38 -5.18 -9.47
C GLU A 23 -15.76 -3.72 -9.76
N LEU A 24 -15.97 -3.37 -11.03
CA LEU A 24 -16.31 -1.99 -11.43
C LEU A 24 -17.82 -1.67 -11.33
N GLN A 25 -18.66 -2.70 -11.23
CA GLN A 25 -20.12 -2.54 -11.19
C GLN A 25 -20.64 -1.67 -10.03
N PRO A 26 -20.18 -1.82 -8.77
CA PRO A 26 -20.61 -0.93 -7.68
C PRO A 26 -20.15 0.53 -7.88
N LEU A 27 -18.99 0.74 -8.49
CA LEU A 27 -18.45 2.06 -8.85
C LEU A 27 -19.36 2.79 -9.84
N TYR A 28 -19.80 2.11 -10.90
CA TYR A 28 -20.75 2.67 -11.86
C TYR A 28 -22.13 2.94 -11.26
N GLN A 29 -22.61 2.08 -10.35
CA GLN A 29 -23.87 2.32 -9.64
C GLN A 29 -23.79 3.55 -8.73
N CYS A 30 -22.69 3.69 -7.99
CA CYS A 30 -22.44 4.86 -7.14
C CYS A 30 -22.48 6.15 -7.96
N GLU A 31 -21.70 6.22 -9.04
CA GLU A 31 -21.66 7.39 -9.93
C GLU A 31 -23.08 7.76 -10.42
N GLN A 32 -23.84 6.77 -10.87
CA GLN A 32 -25.19 6.98 -11.39
C GLN A 32 -26.17 7.48 -10.32
N GLU A 33 -26.09 6.95 -9.09
CA GLU A 33 -26.91 7.41 -7.96
C GLU A 33 -26.56 8.84 -7.54
N THR A 34 -25.27 9.20 -7.47
CA THR A 34 -24.86 10.56 -7.08
C THR A 34 -25.28 11.59 -8.14
N PHE A 35 -25.16 11.26 -9.43
CA PHE A 35 -25.66 12.12 -10.51
C PHE A 35 -27.18 12.31 -10.43
N LEU A 36 -27.93 11.25 -10.12
CA LEU A 36 -29.38 11.34 -9.96
C LEU A 36 -29.75 12.23 -8.77
N GLN A 37 -29.06 12.10 -7.64
CA GLN A 37 -29.28 12.95 -6.47
C GLN A 37 -28.93 14.41 -6.74
N MET A 38 -27.81 14.68 -7.43
CA MET A 38 -27.44 16.03 -7.87
C MET A 38 -28.52 16.64 -8.77
N ALA A 39 -29.01 15.90 -9.75
CA ALA A 39 -30.07 16.35 -10.65
C ALA A 39 -31.36 16.70 -9.89
N GLN A 40 -31.78 15.85 -8.95
CA GLN A 40 -32.96 16.11 -8.13
C GLN A 40 -32.80 17.31 -7.20
N LYS A 41 -31.61 17.49 -6.60
CA LYS A 41 -31.31 18.61 -5.70
C LYS A 41 -31.30 19.94 -6.47
N SER A 42 -30.71 19.93 -7.66
CA SER A 42 -30.75 21.06 -8.61
C SER A 42 -32.17 21.41 -9.02
N GLU A 43 -33.01 20.42 -9.39
CA GLU A 43 -34.41 20.65 -9.78
C GLU A 43 -35.23 21.30 -8.65
N ARG A 44 -35.06 20.83 -7.41
CA ARG A 44 -35.76 21.41 -6.24
C ARG A 44 -35.33 22.85 -5.99
N SER A 45 -34.02 23.13 -6.02
CA SER A 45 -33.49 24.49 -5.88
C SER A 45 -34.04 25.41 -6.98
N MET A 46 -34.10 24.90 -8.21
CA MET A 46 -34.61 25.65 -9.36
C MET A 46 -36.07 26.07 -9.17
N LYS A 47 -36.92 25.13 -8.73
CA LYS A 47 -38.32 25.39 -8.38
C LYS A 47 -38.47 26.43 -7.27
N GLU A 48 -37.63 26.36 -6.23
CA GLU A 48 -37.72 27.28 -5.09
C GLU A 48 -37.38 28.73 -5.48
N GLN A 49 -36.32 28.94 -6.27
CA GLN A 49 -35.97 30.28 -6.73
C GLN A 49 -36.99 30.84 -7.72
N MET A 50 -37.56 29.98 -8.57
CA MET A 50 -38.60 30.40 -9.51
C MET A 50 -39.86 30.88 -8.77
N ASN A 51 -40.26 30.18 -7.70
CA ASN A 51 -41.36 30.62 -6.83
C ASN A 51 -41.03 31.95 -6.11
N LYS A 52 -39.80 32.14 -5.65
CA LYS A 52 -39.36 33.41 -5.02
C LYS A 52 -39.41 34.57 -6.01
N LEU A 53 -38.96 34.33 -7.25
CA LEU A 53 -39.00 35.32 -8.32
C LEU A 53 -40.45 35.69 -8.67
N GLU A 54 -41.33 34.69 -8.80
CA GLU A 54 -42.76 34.90 -9.03
C GLU A 54 -43.38 35.78 -7.93
N GLY A 55 -43.11 35.47 -6.67
CA GLY A 55 -43.58 36.27 -5.53
C GLY A 55 -43.06 37.71 -5.55
N HIS A 56 -41.78 37.91 -5.87
CA HIS A 56 -41.17 39.24 -5.91
C HIS A 56 -41.69 40.10 -7.08
N VAL A 57 -41.89 39.48 -8.25
CA VAL A 57 -42.51 40.14 -9.41
C VAL A 57 -43.96 40.48 -9.12
N SER A 58 -44.73 39.55 -8.55
CA SER A 58 -46.14 39.77 -8.18
C SER A 58 -46.29 40.93 -7.20
N PHE A 59 -45.50 40.94 -6.11
CA PHE A 59 -45.48 42.04 -5.15
C PHE A 59 -45.10 43.38 -5.79
N SER A 60 -44.11 43.38 -6.68
CA SER A 60 -43.66 44.61 -7.37
C SER A 60 -44.72 45.18 -8.31
N VAL A 61 -45.44 44.31 -9.03
CA VAL A 61 -46.54 44.70 -9.92
C VAL A 61 -47.75 45.18 -9.12
N GLU A 62 -48.11 44.53 -8.00
CA GLU A 62 -49.25 44.98 -7.19
C GLU A 62 -48.94 46.28 -6.44
N HIS A 63 -47.83 46.33 -5.69
CA HIS A 63 -47.60 47.44 -4.76
C HIS A 63 -46.92 48.65 -5.39
N LEU A 64 -45.89 48.45 -6.23
CA LEU A 64 -45.09 49.56 -6.74
C LEU A 64 -45.72 50.20 -7.97
N PHE A 65 -46.26 49.40 -8.89
CA PHE A 65 -46.88 49.92 -10.11
C PHE A 65 -48.17 50.69 -9.81
N LEU A 66 -49.10 50.14 -9.01
CA LEU A 66 -50.36 50.83 -8.67
C LEU A 66 -50.12 52.12 -7.88
N HIS A 67 -49.16 52.10 -6.95
CA HIS A 67 -48.84 53.28 -6.15
C HIS A 67 -48.10 54.37 -6.94
N ALA A 68 -47.16 53.99 -7.82
CA ALA A 68 -46.47 54.92 -8.70
C ALA A 68 -47.42 55.58 -9.71
N GLN A 69 -48.36 54.79 -10.25
CA GLN A 69 -49.39 55.28 -11.17
C GLN A 69 -50.28 56.35 -10.56
N TRP A 70 -50.79 56.12 -9.36
CA TRP A 70 -51.63 57.10 -8.67
C TRP A 70 -50.90 58.43 -8.45
N ASN A 71 -49.64 58.36 -8.03
CA ASN A 71 -48.82 59.56 -7.81
C ASN A 71 -48.51 60.32 -9.12
N ASN A 72 -48.27 59.61 -10.23
CA ASN A 72 -47.99 60.24 -11.52
C ASN A 72 -49.25 60.84 -12.16
N VAL A 73 -50.39 60.15 -12.09
CA VAL A 73 -51.69 60.70 -12.51
C VAL A 73 -52.03 61.96 -11.71
N LYS A 74 -51.83 61.91 -10.38
CA LYS A 74 -52.03 63.08 -9.51
C LYS A 74 -51.14 64.25 -9.91
N LYS A 75 -49.84 64.03 -10.14
CA LYS A 75 -48.90 65.08 -10.59
C LYS A 75 -49.27 65.67 -11.95
N SER A 76 -49.78 64.86 -12.88
CA SER A 76 -50.15 65.31 -14.22
C SER A 76 -51.49 66.08 -14.24
N LEU A 77 -52.39 65.79 -13.28
CA LEU A 77 -53.67 66.49 -13.12
C LEU A 77 -53.54 67.82 -12.36
N GLU A 78 -52.52 67.95 -11.52
CA GLU A 78 -52.28 69.15 -10.71
C GLU A 78 -52.12 70.45 -11.53
N PRO A 79 -51.33 70.51 -12.63
CA PRO A 79 -51.25 71.72 -13.44
C PRO A 79 -52.58 72.10 -14.11
N LEU A 80 -53.44 71.11 -14.41
CA LEU A 80 -54.77 71.36 -14.98
C LEU A 80 -55.73 71.93 -13.93
N LYS A 81 -55.69 71.41 -12.70
CA LYS A 81 -56.39 71.97 -11.55
C LYS A 81 -55.97 73.43 -11.32
N GLU A 82 -54.67 73.72 -11.37
CA GLU A 82 -54.17 75.09 -11.23
C GLU A 82 -54.61 76.00 -12.39
N GLN A 83 -54.67 75.47 -13.62
CA GLN A 83 -55.11 76.24 -14.79
C GLN A 83 -56.60 76.57 -14.73
N ILE A 84 -57.46 75.59 -14.43
CA ILE A 84 -58.89 75.82 -14.21
C ILE A 84 -59.09 76.81 -13.06
N HIS A 85 -58.30 76.71 -11.99
CA HIS A 85 -58.38 77.64 -10.87
C HIS A 85 -58.00 79.06 -11.28
N ARG A 86 -56.93 79.24 -12.07
CA ARG A 86 -56.53 80.55 -12.62
C ARG A 86 -57.62 81.14 -13.51
N ASP A 87 -58.14 80.36 -14.45
CA ASP A 87 -59.20 80.79 -15.39
C ASP A 87 -60.50 81.13 -14.63
N MET A 88 -60.84 80.35 -13.58
CA MET A 88 -61.97 80.66 -12.70
C MET A 88 -61.78 81.97 -11.95
N VAL A 89 -60.60 82.20 -11.36
CA VAL A 89 -60.32 83.42 -10.61
C VAL A 89 -60.35 84.64 -11.53
N GLU A 90 -59.80 84.51 -12.74
CA GLU A 90 -59.83 85.55 -13.77
C GLU A 90 -61.28 85.88 -14.18
N LEU A 91 -62.09 84.88 -14.54
CA LEU A 91 -63.50 85.12 -14.91
C LEU A 91 -64.35 85.64 -13.75
N THR A 92 -64.15 85.15 -12.52
CA THR A 92 -64.94 85.56 -11.36
C THR A 92 -64.56 86.98 -10.90
N SER A 93 -63.31 87.41 -11.13
CA SER A 93 -62.88 88.80 -10.90
C SER A 93 -63.47 89.77 -11.93
N ALA A 94 -63.79 89.28 -13.14
CA ALA A 94 -64.40 90.06 -14.21
C ALA A 94 -65.94 90.11 -14.15
N ALA A 95 -66.58 89.18 -13.44
CA ALA A 95 -68.04 89.05 -13.37
C ALA A 95 -68.61 89.47 -12.01
N THR A 96 -69.28 90.63 -11.96
CA THR A 96 -69.86 91.19 -10.72
C THR A 96 -71.33 90.81 -10.47
N ASP A 97 -71.98 90.10 -11.41
CA ASP A 97 -73.45 89.90 -11.40
C ASP A 97 -73.88 88.42 -11.38
N SER A 98 -75.03 88.11 -10.76
CA SER A 98 -75.46 86.73 -10.47
C SER A 98 -75.82 85.90 -11.72
N LEU A 99 -76.23 86.57 -12.82
CA LEU A 99 -76.51 85.97 -14.13
C LEU A 99 -75.26 85.42 -14.83
N LEU A 100 -74.13 86.13 -14.73
CA LEU A 100 -72.86 85.67 -15.31
C LEU A 100 -72.35 84.41 -14.61
N LYS A 101 -72.64 84.25 -13.32
CA LYS A 101 -72.28 83.07 -12.54
C LYS A 101 -72.93 81.79 -13.10
N ASP A 102 -74.16 81.91 -13.60
CA ASP A 102 -74.94 80.79 -14.16
C ASP A 102 -74.45 80.41 -15.57
N ASP A 103 -74.08 81.41 -16.38
CA ASP A 103 -73.47 81.18 -17.71
C ASP A 103 -72.04 80.64 -17.62
N ILE A 104 -71.27 81.06 -16.62
CA ILE A 104 -69.94 80.51 -16.31
C ILE A 104 -70.07 79.04 -15.88
N ALA A 105 -71.04 78.70 -15.04
CA ALA A 105 -71.28 77.31 -14.66
C ALA A 105 -71.63 76.45 -15.90
N LYS A 106 -72.51 76.92 -16.78
CA LYS A 106 -72.86 76.21 -18.03
C LYS A 106 -71.68 76.05 -18.98
N MET A 107 -70.77 77.02 -19.03
CA MET A 107 -69.57 76.95 -19.86
C MET A 107 -68.54 75.95 -19.31
N VAL A 108 -68.32 75.93 -18.00
CA VAL A 108 -67.43 74.95 -17.33
C VAL A 108 -67.93 73.52 -17.52
N PHE A 109 -69.24 73.31 -17.46
CA PHE A 109 -69.87 72.00 -17.67
C PHE A 109 -70.35 71.77 -19.10
N SER A 110 -69.87 72.55 -20.07
CA SER A 110 -70.21 72.35 -21.48
C SER A 110 -69.57 71.07 -22.02
N GLN A 111 -70.24 70.44 -23.00
CA GLN A 111 -69.73 69.21 -23.62
C GLN A 111 -68.32 69.40 -24.21
N GLN A 112 -68.03 70.56 -24.81
CA GLN A 112 -66.69 70.86 -25.35
C GLN A 112 -65.62 70.91 -24.26
N THR A 113 -65.90 71.50 -23.10
CA THR A 113 -64.97 71.55 -21.96
C THR A 113 -64.77 70.16 -21.37
N ILE A 114 -65.83 69.38 -21.24
CA ILE A 114 -65.79 67.99 -20.77
C ILE A 114 -64.97 67.11 -21.73
N ASP A 115 -65.14 67.25 -23.04
CA ASP A 115 -64.40 66.48 -24.05
C ASP A 115 -62.91 66.87 -24.07
N ALA A 116 -62.60 68.17 -24.00
CA ALA A 116 -61.22 68.65 -23.88
C ALA A 116 -60.54 68.15 -22.60
N PHE A 117 -61.26 68.17 -21.47
CA PHE A 117 -60.80 67.60 -20.21
C PHE A 117 -60.59 66.09 -20.32
N GLY A 118 -61.53 65.36 -20.91
CA GLY A 118 -61.44 63.92 -21.12
C GLY A 118 -60.24 63.53 -21.98
N MET A 119 -59.93 64.33 -23.01
CA MET A 119 -58.78 64.08 -23.88
C MET A 119 -57.44 64.37 -23.19
N VAL A 120 -57.33 65.49 -22.45
CA VAL A 120 -56.11 65.83 -21.69
C VAL A 120 -55.89 64.85 -20.54
N ALA A 121 -56.93 64.51 -19.79
CA ALA A 121 -56.87 63.51 -18.72
C ALA A 121 -56.53 62.12 -19.28
N GLY A 122 -57.15 61.73 -20.40
CA GLY A 122 -56.86 60.46 -21.08
C GLY A 122 -55.40 60.36 -21.53
N ASN A 123 -54.87 61.41 -22.16
CA ASN A 123 -53.47 61.45 -22.59
C ASN A 123 -52.48 61.49 -21.42
N ALA A 124 -52.79 62.24 -20.35
CA ALA A 124 -51.99 62.31 -19.14
C ALA A 124 -51.91 60.95 -18.44
N VAL A 125 -53.04 60.26 -18.30
CA VAL A 125 -53.09 58.90 -17.75
C VAL A 125 -52.33 57.93 -18.65
N SER A 126 -52.55 57.96 -19.97
CA SER A 126 -51.89 57.06 -20.91
C SER A 126 -50.36 57.19 -20.87
N THR A 127 -49.84 58.42 -20.88
CA THR A 127 -48.39 58.70 -20.84
C THR A 127 -47.80 58.35 -19.48
N SER A 128 -48.51 58.66 -18.39
CA SER A 128 -48.15 58.25 -17.02
C SER A 128 -48.03 56.73 -16.92
N VAL A 129 -49.00 56.01 -17.50
CA VAL A 129 -49.04 54.55 -17.45
C VAL A 129 -47.88 53.93 -18.20
N GLN A 130 -47.60 54.43 -19.40
CA GLN A 130 -46.52 53.94 -20.23
C GLN A 130 -45.14 54.20 -19.59
N ALA A 131 -44.94 55.39 -18.99
CA ALA A 131 -43.72 55.73 -18.28
C ALA A 131 -43.53 54.85 -17.03
N ALA A 132 -44.57 54.70 -16.20
CA ALA A 132 -44.54 53.86 -15.01
C ALA A 132 -44.26 52.38 -15.34
N TYR A 133 -44.87 51.87 -16.42
CA TYR A 133 -44.60 50.52 -16.91
C TYR A 133 -43.13 50.35 -17.30
N SER A 134 -42.60 51.25 -18.11
CA SER A 134 -41.20 51.19 -18.57
C SER A 134 -40.21 51.29 -17.40
N GLU A 135 -40.47 52.18 -16.44
CA GLU A 135 -39.64 52.37 -15.25
C GLU A 135 -39.70 51.16 -14.31
N THR A 136 -40.88 50.57 -14.11
CA THR A 136 -41.07 49.36 -13.29
C THR A 136 -40.34 48.18 -13.92
N PHE A 137 -40.45 48.02 -15.25
CA PHE A 137 -39.79 46.93 -15.96
C PHE A 137 -38.26 47.07 -15.90
N LYS A 138 -37.73 48.28 -16.18
CA LYS A 138 -36.29 48.55 -16.17
C LYS A 138 -35.66 48.50 -14.79
N ASN A 139 -36.31 49.06 -13.78
CA ASN A 139 -35.67 49.27 -12.47
C ASN A 139 -36.02 48.18 -11.45
N ILE A 140 -37.07 47.37 -11.71
CA ILE A 140 -37.53 46.36 -10.75
C ILE A 140 -37.54 44.97 -11.37
N ILE A 141 -38.26 44.75 -12.47
CA ILE A 141 -38.44 43.41 -13.04
C ILE A 141 -37.11 42.85 -13.58
N ILE A 142 -36.40 43.60 -14.44
CA ILE A 142 -35.11 43.16 -15.00
C ILE A 142 -34.09 42.86 -13.89
N PRO A 143 -33.82 43.76 -12.93
CA PRO A 143 -32.87 43.48 -11.86
C PRO A 143 -33.28 42.31 -10.95
N SER A 144 -34.59 42.12 -10.71
CA SER A 144 -35.09 40.99 -9.93
C SER A 144 -34.85 39.66 -10.65
N PHE A 145 -35.12 39.64 -11.96
CA PHE A 145 -34.84 38.49 -12.81
C PHE A 145 -33.34 38.17 -12.82
N GLU A 146 -32.48 39.16 -13.09
CA GLU A 146 -31.03 38.99 -13.08
C GLU A 146 -30.51 38.45 -11.74
N ARG A 147 -31.06 38.94 -10.62
CA ARG A 147 -30.68 38.49 -9.28
C ARG A 147 -31.13 37.04 -9.03
N ALA A 148 -32.33 36.67 -9.46
CA ALA A 148 -32.81 35.30 -9.34
C ALA A 148 -32.02 34.33 -10.23
N THR A 149 -31.70 34.71 -11.48
CA THR A 149 -30.87 33.90 -12.37
C THR A 149 -29.46 33.73 -11.83
N ARG A 150 -28.87 34.78 -11.24
CA ARG A 150 -27.56 34.69 -10.60
C ARG A 150 -27.59 33.75 -9.39
N ALA A 151 -28.58 33.91 -8.51
CA ALA A 151 -28.76 33.04 -7.35
C ALA A 151 -29.00 31.57 -7.75
N LEU A 152 -29.75 31.33 -8.83
CA LEU A 152 -29.94 30.01 -9.42
C LEU A 152 -28.61 29.41 -9.88
N MET A 153 -27.80 30.18 -10.62
CA MET A 153 -26.51 29.73 -11.12
C MET A 153 -25.56 29.36 -9.98
N ASP A 154 -25.49 30.20 -8.94
CA ASP A 154 -24.66 29.95 -7.76
C ASP A 154 -25.11 28.68 -7.02
N GLN A 155 -26.42 28.49 -6.83
CA GLN A 155 -26.95 27.28 -6.18
C GLN A 155 -26.73 26.00 -6.99
N VAL A 156 -26.85 26.06 -8.33
CA VAL A 156 -26.56 24.91 -9.20
C VAL A 156 -25.07 24.59 -9.13
N TYR A 157 -24.21 25.61 -9.14
CA TYR A 157 -22.77 25.43 -9.01
C TYR A 157 -22.40 24.80 -7.65
N ASP A 158 -22.95 25.30 -6.55
CA ASP A 158 -22.71 24.75 -5.22
C ASP A 158 -23.26 23.32 -5.09
N ALA A 159 -24.44 23.03 -5.63
CA ALA A 159 -25.01 21.68 -5.61
C ALA A 159 -24.12 20.70 -6.39
N PHE A 160 -23.55 21.15 -7.51
CA PHE A 160 -22.64 20.36 -8.33
C PHE A 160 -21.30 20.11 -7.61
N GLN A 161 -20.68 21.16 -7.06
CA GLN A 161 -19.42 21.03 -6.31
C GLN A 161 -19.56 20.11 -5.11
N ASN A 162 -20.64 20.29 -4.34
CA ASN A 162 -20.93 19.43 -3.19
C ASN A 162 -21.19 17.98 -3.62
N GLY A 163 -21.91 17.77 -4.73
CA GLY A 163 -22.15 16.42 -5.23
C GLY A 163 -20.90 15.70 -5.74
N ILE A 164 -19.94 16.41 -6.33
CA ILE A 164 -18.61 15.85 -6.63
C ILE A 164 -17.87 15.48 -5.34
N GLY A 165 -17.93 16.35 -4.32
CA GLY A 165 -17.35 16.06 -3.01
C GLY A 165 -17.94 14.80 -2.36
N GLU A 166 -19.27 14.69 -2.34
CA GLU A 166 -20.01 13.52 -1.84
C GLU A 166 -19.65 12.24 -2.64
N LEU A 167 -19.48 12.34 -3.97
CA LEU A 167 -19.02 11.23 -4.81
C LEU A 167 -17.62 10.77 -4.41
N LEU A 168 -16.67 11.70 -4.24
CA LEU A 168 -15.30 11.38 -3.85
C LEU A 168 -15.24 10.72 -2.47
N GLU A 169 -16.01 11.22 -1.50
CA GLU A 169 -16.09 10.65 -0.16
C GLU A 169 -16.70 9.23 -0.16
N HIS A 170 -17.74 9.01 -0.96
CA HIS A 170 -18.33 7.69 -1.12
C HIS A 170 -17.36 6.69 -1.77
N LEU A 171 -16.61 7.14 -2.79
CA LEU A 171 -15.59 6.33 -3.44
C LEU A 171 -14.47 5.93 -2.48
N ASP A 172 -13.98 6.88 -1.67
CA ASP A 172 -12.93 6.63 -0.68
C ASP A 172 -13.41 5.60 0.36
N THR A 173 -14.65 5.76 0.85
CA THR A 173 -15.27 4.83 1.80
C THR A 173 -15.43 3.43 1.20
N GLN A 174 -15.87 3.32 -0.06
CA GLN A 174 -16.01 2.02 -0.73
C GLN A 174 -14.65 1.34 -0.93
N LEU A 175 -13.62 2.10 -1.28
CA LEU A 175 -12.28 1.59 -1.49
C LEU A 175 -11.69 1.06 -0.17
N ASP A 176 -11.87 1.78 0.93
CA ASP A 176 -11.49 1.33 2.27
C ASP A 176 -12.27 0.07 2.68
N GLN A 177 -13.58 0.03 2.41
CA GLN A 177 -14.42 -1.14 2.71
C GLN A 177 -13.97 -2.38 1.91
N ASP A 178 -13.66 -2.21 0.63
CA ASP A 178 -13.19 -3.31 -0.22
C ASP A 178 -11.80 -3.80 0.22
N LEU A 179 -10.88 -2.87 0.53
CA LEU A 179 -9.56 -3.21 1.05
C LEU A 179 -9.66 -4.00 2.36
N GLN A 180 -10.54 -3.57 3.27
CA GLN A 180 -10.82 -4.25 4.53
C GLN A 180 -11.39 -5.66 4.30
N ASN A 181 -12.39 -5.80 3.41
CA ASN A 181 -12.99 -7.08 3.06
C ASN A 181 -11.98 -8.05 2.45
N GLN A 182 -11.09 -7.57 1.57
CA GLN A 182 -10.01 -8.37 1.01
C GLN A 182 -9.02 -8.83 2.08
N PHE A 183 -8.70 -7.97 3.04
CA PHE A 183 -7.84 -8.31 4.17
C PHE A 183 -8.45 -9.39 5.05
N GLU A 184 -9.73 -9.27 5.38
CA GLU A 184 -10.48 -10.25 6.18
C GLU A 184 -10.64 -11.58 5.44
N ALA A 185 -10.85 -11.57 4.12
CA ALA A 185 -10.90 -12.77 3.29
C ALA A 185 -9.54 -13.49 3.19
N CYS A 186 -8.43 -12.75 3.28
CA CYS A 186 -7.08 -13.32 3.26
C CYS A 186 -6.69 -13.96 4.60
N PHE A 187 -7.18 -13.44 5.72
CA PHE A 187 -6.85 -13.90 7.07
C PHE A 187 -7.02 -15.41 7.31
N PRO A 188 -8.15 -16.08 6.95
CA PRO A 188 -8.30 -17.52 7.12
C PRO A 188 -7.31 -18.32 6.26
N ASN A 189 -7.00 -17.85 5.04
CA ASN A 189 -6.05 -18.52 4.15
C ASN A 189 -4.62 -18.46 4.72
N VAL A 190 -4.22 -17.33 5.29
CA VAL A 190 -2.92 -17.19 5.98
C VAL A 190 -2.86 -18.11 7.20
N PHE A 191 -3.95 -18.19 7.97
CA PHE A 191 -4.03 -19.08 9.13
C PHE A 191 -3.92 -20.56 8.73
N GLU A 192 -4.61 -20.99 7.67
CA GLU A 192 -4.51 -22.35 7.13
C GLU A 192 -3.11 -22.67 6.62
N LEU A 193 -2.48 -21.77 5.85
CA LEU A 193 -1.11 -21.94 5.37
C LEU A 193 -0.11 -22.05 6.54
N GLN A 194 -0.30 -21.27 7.59
CA GLN A 194 0.54 -21.33 8.77
C GLN A 194 0.37 -22.67 9.52
N GLN A 195 -0.86 -23.15 9.64
CA GLN A 195 -1.15 -24.46 10.24
C GLN A 195 -0.55 -25.61 9.42
N MET A 196 -0.65 -25.54 8.09
CA MET A 196 -0.03 -26.50 7.18
C MET A 196 1.49 -26.49 7.33
N THR A 197 2.11 -25.32 7.44
CA THR A 197 3.55 -25.16 7.67
C THR A 197 3.99 -25.81 8.98
N TYR A 198 3.26 -25.59 10.08
CA TYR A 198 3.54 -26.25 11.36
C TYR A 198 3.41 -27.77 11.27
N SER A 199 2.39 -28.27 10.57
CA SER A 199 2.21 -29.71 10.40
C SER A 199 3.37 -30.33 9.60
N PHE A 200 3.80 -29.68 8.53
CA PHE A 200 4.95 -30.09 7.72
C PHE A 200 6.25 -30.08 8.52
N GLN A 201 6.51 -29.02 9.29
CA GLN A 201 7.70 -28.94 10.14
C GLN A 201 7.74 -30.08 11.17
N SER A 202 6.62 -30.34 11.85
CA SER A 202 6.52 -31.44 12.80
C SER A 202 6.70 -32.83 12.16
N LEU A 203 6.29 -32.98 10.90
CA LEU A 203 6.49 -34.21 10.13
C LEU A 203 7.97 -34.38 9.76
N ALA A 204 8.62 -33.31 9.31
CA ALA A 204 10.04 -33.31 8.98
C ALA A 204 10.91 -33.64 10.21
N GLU A 205 10.63 -33.05 11.38
CA GLU A 205 11.33 -33.34 12.63
C GLU A 205 11.15 -34.80 13.07
N ARG A 206 9.94 -35.36 12.93
CA ARG A 206 9.65 -36.77 13.19
C ARG A 206 10.39 -37.70 12.23
N MET A 207 10.45 -37.35 10.94
CA MET A 207 11.19 -38.12 9.95
C MET A 207 12.69 -38.10 10.23
N LEU A 208 13.26 -36.93 10.53
CA LEU A 208 14.68 -36.79 10.88
C LEU A 208 15.03 -37.65 12.10
N SER A 209 14.21 -37.57 13.16
CA SER A 209 14.38 -38.37 14.37
C SER A 209 14.29 -39.88 14.08
N HIS A 210 13.35 -40.29 13.23
CA HIS A 210 13.18 -41.69 12.86
C HIS A 210 14.37 -42.23 12.04
N VAL A 211 14.86 -41.44 11.07
CA VAL A 211 16.03 -41.80 10.26
C VAL A 211 17.27 -41.91 11.14
N GLN A 212 17.48 -40.95 12.05
CA GLN A 212 18.60 -40.98 12.99
C GLN A 212 18.55 -42.23 13.89
N ALA A 213 17.42 -42.51 14.53
CA ALA A 213 17.25 -43.68 15.39
C ALA A 213 17.45 -45.00 14.63
N THR A 214 16.95 -45.08 13.40
CA THR A 214 17.10 -46.27 12.55
C THR A 214 18.54 -46.48 12.12
N LEU A 215 19.26 -45.42 11.75
CA LEU A 215 20.68 -45.48 11.39
C LEU A 215 21.54 -45.90 12.58
N GLU A 216 21.33 -45.31 13.76
CA GLU A 216 22.05 -45.68 14.98
C GLU A 216 21.84 -47.16 15.33
N MET A 217 20.59 -47.63 15.26
CA MET A 217 20.26 -49.03 15.50
C MET A 217 20.94 -49.96 14.48
N ARG A 218 20.91 -49.61 13.19
CA ARG A 218 21.48 -50.44 12.11
C ARG A 218 23.00 -50.49 12.16
N LEU A 219 23.65 -49.35 12.40
CA LEU A 219 25.11 -49.27 12.60
C LEU A 219 25.55 -50.10 13.80
N LYS A 220 24.85 -49.98 14.93
CA LYS A 220 25.16 -50.75 16.14
C LYS A 220 25.00 -52.25 15.90
N SER A 221 23.90 -52.66 15.27
CA SER A 221 23.62 -54.06 14.97
C SER A 221 24.66 -54.67 14.02
N GLU A 222 24.97 -53.99 12.91
CA GLU A 222 25.95 -54.48 11.93
C GLU A 222 27.38 -54.52 12.49
N LEU A 223 27.80 -53.48 13.23
CA LEU A 223 29.11 -53.47 13.86
C LEU A 223 29.24 -54.60 14.89
N GLN A 224 28.20 -54.83 15.70
CA GLN A 224 28.19 -55.90 16.69
C GLN A 224 28.18 -57.29 16.05
N SER A 225 27.43 -57.48 14.96
CA SER A 225 27.40 -58.71 14.18
C SER A 225 28.76 -59.01 13.53
N SER A 226 29.34 -58.01 12.85
CA SER A 226 30.66 -58.11 12.22
C SER A 226 31.76 -58.41 13.24
N LEU A 227 31.78 -57.70 14.37
CA LEU A 227 32.75 -57.94 15.44
C LEU A 227 32.61 -59.35 16.02
N SER A 228 31.38 -59.82 16.26
CA SER A 228 31.16 -61.19 16.71
C SER A 228 31.61 -62.23 15.67
N GLY A 229 31.39 -61.95 14.37
CA GLY A 229 31.88 -62.77 13.27
C GLY A 229 33.41 -62.83 13.22
N MET A 230 34.09 -61.68 13.32
CA MET A 230 35.55 -61.59 13.40
C MET A 230 36.09 -62.32 14.63
N GLN A 231 35.47 -62.16 15.80
CA GLN A 231 35.84 -62.88 17.02
C GLN A 231 35.78 -64.40 16.83
N LYS A 232 34.69 -64.90 16.22
CA LYS A 232 34.54 -66.33 15.90
C LYS A 232 35.62 -66.81 14.92
N MET A 233 35.91 -66.02 13.89
CA MET A 233 36.93 -66.35 12.89
C MET A 233 38.34 -66.36 13.49
N ILE A 234 38.70 -65.34 14.28
CA ILE A 234 39.97 -65.29 15.01
C ILE A 234 40.09 -66.46 15.98
N ALA A 235 39.04 -66.77 16.73
CA ALA A 235 39.03 -67.92 17.63
C ALA A 235 39.27 -69.23 16.88
N HIS A 236 38.62 -69.41 15.73
CA HIS A 236 38.82 -70.58 14.87
C HIS A 236 40.27 -70.67 14.35
N TYR A 237 40.83 -69.58 13.80
CA TYR A 237 42.21 -69.57 13.31
C TYR A 237 43.23 -69.77 14.43
N LEU A 238 43.04 -69.16 15.60
CA LEU A 238 43.92 -69.36 16.75
C LEU A 238 43.82 -70.79 17.28
N MET A 239 42.62 -71.37 17.38
CA MET A 239 42.48 -72.76 17.78
C MET A 239 43.16 -73.71 16.80
N GLU A 240 43.02 -73.48 15.48
CA GLU A 240 43.66 -74.32 14.47
C GLU A 240 45.19 -74.11 14.45
N ALA A 241 45.67 -72.87 14.53
CA ALA A 241 47.10 -72.57 14.58
C ALA A 241 47.75 -73.11 15.87
N VAL A 242 47.08 -72.97 17.02
CA VAL A 242 47.54 -73.58 18.28
C VAL A 242 47.51 -75.10 18.18
N ARG A 243 46.50 -75.69 17.55
CA ARG A 243 46.45 -77.14 17.34
C ARG A 243 47.60 -77.62 16.46
N GLU A 244 47.89 -76.91 15.38
CA GLU A 244 49.00 -77.21 14.46
C GLU A 244 50.35 -77.01 15.15
N GLU A 245 50.57 -75.89 15.83
CA GLU A 245 51.79 -75.60 16.58
C GLU A 245 51.97 -76.55 17.76
N VAL A 246 50.92 -76.93 18.49
CA VAL A 246 51.02 -77.95 19.55
C VAL A 246 51.33 -79.32 18.96
N SER A 247 50.73 -79.68 17.82
CA SER A 247 51.05 -80.92 17.10
C SER A 247 52.52 -80.94 16.67
N MET A 248 52.99 -79.84 16.08
CA MET A 248 54.38 -79.65 15.66
C MET A 248 55.32 -79.62 16.86
N ALA A 249 55.01 -78.89 17.93
CA ALA A 249 55.80 -78.83 19.16
C ALA A 249 55.82 -80.17 19.91
N VAL A 250 54.76 -80.99 19.86
CA VAL A 250 54.76 -82.36 20.40
C VAL A 250 55.64 -83.27 19.55
N LYS A 251 55.63 -83.09 18.22
CA LYS A 251 56.51 -83.82 17.29
C LYS A 251 57.97 -83.39 17.43
N GLU A 252 58.20 -82.09 17.56
CA GLU A 252 59.48 -81.46 17.86
C GLU A 252 59.95 -81.87 19.26
N MET A 253 59.09 -81.93 20.28
CA MET A 253 59.40 -82.46 21.61
C MET A 253 59.70 -83.96 21.56
N GLY A 254 59.03 -84.73 20.72
CA GLY A 254 59.40 -86.14 20.44
C GLY A 254 60.81 -86.26 19.83
N ASN A 255 61.17 -85.35 18.93
CA ASN A 255 62.50 -85.27 18.33
C ASN A 255 63.55 -84.66 19.27
N ARG A 256 63.18 -83.71 20.14
CA ARG A 256 64.05 -83.04 21.13
C ARG A 256 64.21 -83.85 22.42
N ILE A 257 63.28 -84.74 22.77
CA ILE A 257 63.52 -85.77 23.79
C ILE A 257 64.61 -86.74 23.29
N SER A 258 64.78 -86.92 21.96
CA SER A 258 65.91 -87.64 21.40
C SER A 258 67.20 -86.82 21.34
N ASP A 259 67.15 -85.50 21.05
CA ASP A 259 68.37 -84.70 20.77
C ASP A 259 68.73 -83.61 21.82
N SER A 260 67.95 -83.39 22.87
CA SER A 260 68.11 -82.25 23.80
C SER A 260 68.19 -82.66 25.28
N VAL A 261 69.09 -83.60 25.58
CA VAL A 261 69.96 -83.56 26.78
C VAL A 261 70.91 -82.34 26.73
N LEU A 262 70.94 -81.60 25.62
CA LEU A 262 71.83 -80.46 25.41
C LEU A 262 71.07 -79.15 25.20
N ASN A 263 71.12 -78.32 26.24
CA ASN A 263 71.12 -76.86 26.22
C ASN A 263 69.81 -76.11 25.88
N ALA A 264 69.20 -75.61 26.95
CA ALA A 264 68.26 -74.48 26.95
C ALA A 264 69.02 -73.14 26.85
N THR A 265 68.37 -72.11 26.28
CA THR A 265 68.02 -70.83 26.96
C THR A 265 67.71 -69.71 25.97
N ARG A 266 66.80 -68.80 26.42
CA ARG A 266 66.75 -67.34 26.14
C ARG A 266 65.92 -66.92 24.91
N SER A 267 65.08 -65.86 24.83
CA SER A 267 64.37 -64.89 25.70
C SER A 267 63.57 -63.92 24.77
N GLU A 268 62.43 -63.37 25.24
CA GLU A 268 61.84 -62.00 25.01
C GLU A 268 61.47 -61.58 23.55
N SER A 269 60.61 -60.59 23.18
CA SER A 269 60.05 -59.34 23.77
C SER A 269 58.72 -58.88 23.08
N LYS A 270 58.11 -57.78 23.57
CA LYS A 270 56.79 -57.16 23.26
C LYS A 270 56.89 -55.84 22.39
N PRO A 271 55.79 -55.13 22.01
CA PRO A 271 55.55 -54.49 20.69
C PRO A 271 55.69 -52.94 20.62
N VAL A 272 55.55 -52.36 19.42
CA VAL A 272 55.49 -50.90 19.16
C VAL A 272 54.11 -50.49 18.61
N ILE A 273 53.51 -49.45 19.21
CA ILE A 273 52.24 -48.80 18.85
C ILE A 273 52.53 -47.58 17.97
N GLN A 274 51.78 -47.42 16.87
CA GLN A 274 51.77 -46.21 16.04
C GLN A 274 50.66 -45.24 16.47
N VAL A 275 51.03 -43.96 16.55
CA VAL A 275 50.18 -42.81 16.90
C VAL A 275 49.43 -42.32 15.64
N MET A 276 48.11 -42.10 15.76
CA MET A 276 47.27 -41.46 14.74
C MET A 276 47.42 -39.92 14.75
N PRO A 277 47.24 -39.20 13.62
CA PRO A 277 47.37 -37.75 13.58
C PRO A 277 46.12 -37.02 14.10
N ASN A 278 46.39 -35.81 14.60
CA ASN A 278 45.54 -34.91 15.38
C ASN A 278 44.55 -34.10 14.51
N LEU A 279 43.37 -33.81 15.06
CA LEU A 279 42.37 -32.85 14.54
C LEU A 279 42.95 -31.42 14.63
N GLN A 280 43.29 -30.76 13.52
CA GLN A 280 43.70 -29.35 13.53
C GLN A 280 42.51 -28.41 13.35
N GLU A 281 42.44 -27.36 14.18
CA GLU A 281 41.50 -26.24 14.04
C GLU A 281 41.75 -25.45 12.73
N PRO A 282 40.71 -24.89 12.07
CA PRO A 282 40.83 -24.22 10.77
C PRO A 282 41.39 -22.78 10.80
N LYS A 283 41.57 -22.17 11.98
CA LYS A 283 42.11 -20.80 12.16
C LYS A 283 43.45 -20.52 11.45
N PRO A 284 44.51 -21.36 11.58
CA PRO A 284 45.79 -21.11 10.91
C PRO A 284 45.70 -21.12 9.38
N GLN A 285 44.81 -21.93 8.81
CA GLN A 285 44.62 -22.01 7.35
C GLN A 285 43.97 -20.73 6.82
N ILE A 286 42.99 -20.19 7.54
CA ILE A 286 42.32 -18.92 7.18
C ILE A 286 43.28 -17.74 7.22
N LEU A 287 44.15 -17.66 8.23
CA LEU A 287 45.17 -16.61 8.31
C LEU A 287 46.15 -16.65 7.12
N GLN A 288 46.55 -17.85 6.71
CA GLN A 288 47.41 -18.02 5.55
C GLN A 288 46.72 -17.55 4.25
N LEU A 289 45.43 -17.85 4.07
CA LEU A 289 44.65 -17.39 2.91
C LEU A 289 44.50 -15.86 2.87
N LEU A 290 44.28 -15.22 4.02
CA LEU A 290 44.20 -13.76 4.12
C LEU A 290 45.54 -13.09 3.78
N GLN A 291 46.66 -13.62 4.26
CA GLN A 291 48.00 -13.12 3.92
C GLN A 291 48.33 -13.24 2.44
N GLN A 292 47.80 -14.27 1.77
CA GLN A 292 47.95 -14.48 0.32
C GLN A 292 47.00 -13.60 -0.52
N GLY A 293 46.16 -12.77 0.12
CA GLY A 293 45.17 -11.93 -0.56
C GLY A 293 43.97 -12.71 -1.11
N GLN A 294 43.82 -13.99 -0.75
CA GLN A 294 42.71 -14.85 -1.17
C GLN A 294 41.48 -14.63 -0.29
N ILE A 295 40.95 -13.40 -0.32
CA ILE A 295 39.87 -12.95 0.56
C ILE A 295 38.62 -13.83 0.39
N ASN A 296 38.18 -14.10 -0.85
CA ASN A 296 37.00 -14.92 -1.10
C ASN A 296 37.12 -16.33 -0.50
N THR A 297 38.26 -16.99 -0.70
CA THR A 297 38.51 -18.35 -0.20
C THR A 297 38.53 -18.39 1.33
N ALA A 298 39.08 -17.36 1.98
CA ALA A 298 39.06 -17.24 3.43
C ALA A 298 37.63 -17.08 3.97
N PHE A 299 36.79 -16.25 3.33
CA PHE A 299 35.39 -16.11 3.70
C PHE A 299 34.59 -17.39 3.43
N ASP A 300 34.77 -18.05 2.28
CA ASP A 300 34.08 -19.31 1.93
C ASP A 300 34.41 -20.42 2.95
N MET A 301 35.68 -20.52 3.37
CA MET A 301 36.12 -21.47 4.39
C MET A 301 35.52 -21.17 5.77
N ALA A 302 35.47 -19.91 6.18
CA ALA A 302 34.87 -19.52 7.45
C ALA A 302 33.35 -19.74 7.48
N LEU A 303 32.66 -19.40 6.39
CA LEU A 303 31.21 -19.59 6.25
C LEU A 303 30.85 -21.09 6.17
N SER A 304 31.69 -21.91 5.53
CA SER A 304 31.52 -23.38 5.44
C SER A 304 31.72 -24.09 6.78
N ALA A 305 32.47 -23.49 7.72
CA ALA A 305 32.67 -24.04 9.05
C ALA A 305 31.43 -23.88 9.96
N CYS A 306 30.36 -23.22 9.49
CA CYS A 306 29.10 -22.96 10.22
C CYS A 306 29.31 -22.37 11.63
N ASN A 307 30.43 -21.68 11.85
CA ASN A 307 30.81 -21.12 13.13
C ASN A 307 30.90 -19.60 13.03
N LEU A 308 29.95 -18.91 13.67
CA LEU A 308 29.90 -17.44 13.69
C LEU A 308 31.18 -16.82 14.26
N GLU A 309 31.85 -17.47 15.21
CA GLU A 309 33.13 -17.01 15.76
C GLU A 309 34.20 -16.93 14.67
N MET A 310 34.19 -17.89 13.73
CA MET A 310 35.15 -17.92 12.62
C MET A 310 34.87 -16.83 11.59
N VAL A 311 33.59 -16.57 11.30
CA VAL A 311 33.19 -15.48 10.39
C VAL A 311 33.52 -14.12 10.98
N MET A 312 33.26 -13.94 12.28
CA MET A 312 33.63 -12.72 13.00
C MET A 312 35.14 -12.53 13.04
N PHE A 313 35.91 -13.59 13.27
CA PHE A 313 37.37 -13.55 13.20
C PHE A 313 37.86 -13.08 11.83
N VAL A 314 37.31 -13.59 10.73
CA VAL A 314 37.65 -13.11 9.39
C VAL A 314 37.27 -11.63 9.24
N CYS A 315 36.05 -11.22 9.59
CA CYS A 315 35.60 -9.82 9.50
C CYS A 315 36.48 -8.84 10.30
N GLU A 316 37.08 -9.27 11.41
CA GLU A 316 38.01 -8.46 12.21
C GLU A 316 39.42 -8.38 11.60
N MET A 317 39.84 -9.43 10.89
CA MET A 317 41.18 -9.50 10.27
C MET A 317 41.26 -8.82 8.91
N VAL A 318 40.15 -8.66 8.18
CA VAL A 318 40.15 -8.05 6.84
C VAL A 318 39.81 -6.56 6.87
N ASN A 319 40.48 -5.77 6.05
CA ASN A 319 40.14 -4.36 5.85
C ASN A 319 38.87 -4.22 5.00
N PHE A 320 37.87 -3.48 5.51
CA PHE A 320 36.59 -3.26 4.83
C PHE A 320 36.72 -2.73 3.40
N SER A 321 37.62 -1.76 3.17
CA SER A 321 37.84 -1.17 1.84
C SER A 321 38.41 -2.19 0.85
N GLU A 322 39.21 -3.14 1.31
CA GLU A 322 39.77 -4.19 0.46
C GLU A 322 38.74 -5.23 0.05
N VAL A 323 37.63 -5.33 0.81
CA VAL A 323 36.55 -6.29 0.59
C VAL A 323 35.41 -5.69 -0.24
N PHE A 324 34.98 -4.45 0.03
CA PHE A 324 33.73 -3.91 -0.55
C PHE A 324 33.90 -2.64 -1.42
N GLU A 325 35.07 -1.98 -1.40
CA GLU A 325 35.32 -0.76 -2.18
C GLU A 325 36.11 -1.03 -3.48
N LYS A 326 36.46 -2.29 -3.75
CA LYS A 326 37.08 -2.72 -5.01
C LYS A 326 36.00 -3.12 -6.03
N THR A 327 36.15 -2.69 -7.27
CA THR A 327 35.30 -3.09 -8.40
C THR A 327 36.13 -3.86 -9.46
N PRO A 328 35.79 -5.12 -9.78
CA PRO A 328 34.69 -5.93 -9.23
C PRO A 328 34.95 -6.37 -7.78
N CYS A 329 33.87 -6.56 -7.01
CA CYS A 329 33.94 -7.03 -5.62
C CYS A 329 34.67 -8.38 -5.56
N PRO A 330 35.68 -8.56 -4.69
CA PRO A 330 36.42 -9.81 -4.56
C PRO A 330 35.57 -10.96 -4.03
N LEU A 331 34.46 -10.69 -3.33
CA LEU A 331 33.58 -11.72 -2.80
C LEU A 331 32.56 -12.18 -3.84
N GLN A 332 32.42 -13.50 -3.98
CA GLN A 332 31.44 -14.12 -4.85
C GLN A 332 30.03 -13.94 -4.30
N GLN A 333 29.03 -13.91 -5.19
CA GLN A 333 27.64 -13.63 -4.82
C GLN A 333 27.07 -14.59 -3.76
N ARG A 334 27.39 -15.90 -3.85
CA ARG A 334 27.03 -16.89 -2.82
C ARG A 334 27.63 -16.58 -1.45
N VAL A 335 28.86 -16.05 -1.42
CA VAL A 335 29.61 -15.71 -0.21
C VAL A 335 28.99 -14.47 0.42
N LEU A 336 28.59 -13.47 -0.38
CA LEU A 336 27.86 -12.29 0.08
C LEU A 336 26.51 -12.65 0.73
N LEU A 337 25.73 -13.53 0.09
CA LEU A 337 24.46 -13.99 0.64
C LEU A 337 24.63 -14.77 1.95
N SER A 338 25.58 -15.70 2.00
CA SER A 338 25.86 -16.47 3.21
C SER A 338 26.39 -15.59 4.34
N LEU A 339 27.19 -14.56 4.02
CA LEU A 339 27.65 -13.57 4.99
C LEU A 339 26.49 -12.76 5.57
N ILE A 340 25.57 -12.28 4.75
CA ILE A 340 24.35 -11.59 5.20
C ILE A 340 23.53 -12.51 6.11
N GLN A 341 23.33 -13.76 5.69
CA GLN A 341 22.58 -14.75 6.45
C GLN A 341 23.22 -14.98 7.83
N GLN A 342 24.49 -15.35 7.90
CA GLN A 342 25.16 -15.72 9.16
C GLN A 342 25.31 -14.53 10.11
N LEU A 343 25.63 -13.33 9.61
CA LEU A 343 25.73 -12.13 10.46
C LEU A 343 24.38 -11.63 10.97
N SER A 344 23.28 -11.94 10.27
CA SER A 344 21.93 -11.51 10.68
C SER A 344 21.34 -12.31 11.83
N VAL A 345 21.81 -13.55 12.08
CA VAL A 345 21.20 -14.47 13.07
C VAL A 345 21.34 -13.95 14.49
N ASP A 346 22.49 -13.36 14.83
CA ASP A 346 22.72 -12.70 16.13
C ASP A 346 23.30 -11.30 15.90
N LEU A 347 22.51 -10.27 16.16
CA LEU A 347 22.92 -8.86 16.08
C LEU A 347 23.32 -8.27 17.44
N GLY A 348 23.21 -9.04 18.53
CA GLY A 348 23.47 -8.55 19.90
C GLY A 348 24.94 -8.34 20.23
N SER A 349 25.84 -9.04 19.53
CA SER A 349 27.30 -8.96 19.71
C SER A 349 27.97 -8.30 18.49
N ASN A 350 29.00 -7.48 18.71
CA ASN A 350 29.76 -6.78 17.66
C ASN A 350 28.87 -6.08 16.61
N THR A 351 27.79 -5.45 17.09
CA THR A 351 26.68 -4.95 16.30
C THR A 351 27.11 -3.97 15.19
N GLU A 352 28.05 -3.08 15.48
CA GLU A 352 28.55 -2.11 14.49
C GLU A 352 29.32 -2.79 13.35
N LEU A 353 30.19 -3.75 13.66
CA LEU A 353 30.96 -4.48 12.66
C LEU A 353 30.03 -5.32 11.78
N LYS A 354 29.08 -6.03 12.38
CA LYS A 354 28.08 -6.82 11.64
C LYS A 354 27.24 -5.94 10.73
N ASN A 355 26.73 -4.84 11.24
CA ASN A 355 25.95 -3.88 10.47
C ASN A 355 26.75 -3.33 9.27
N LYS A 356 28.02 -2.98 9.48
CA LYS A 356 28.90 -2.47 8.43
C LYS A 356 29.11 -3.51 7.32
N PHE A 357 29.42 -4.76 7.69
CA PHE A 357 29.64 -5.85 6.72
C PHE A 357 28.35 -6.27 6.00
N ILE A 358 27.20 -6.27 6.68
CA ILE A 358 25.89 -6.52 6.06
C ILE A 358 25.59 -5.45 5.01
N GLN A 359 25.81 -4.17 5.32
CA GLN A 359 25.62 -3.08 4.35
C GLN A 359 26.54 -3.22 3.14
N GLY A 360 27.83 -3.47 3.37
CA GLY A 360 28.80 -3.69 2.29
C GLY A 360 28.42 -4.85 1.38
N ALA A 361 27.94 -5.95 1.97
CA ALA A 361 27.49 -7.11 1.21
C ALA A 361 26.23 -6.81 0.38
N MET A 362 25.24 -6.14 0.96
CA MET A 362 23.99 -5.80 0.27
C MET A 362 24.19 -4.88 -0.93
N VAL A 363 25.12 -3.91 -0.85
CA VAL A 363 25.41 -2.98 -1.96
C VAL A 363 26.08 -3.70 -3.13
N ASN A 364 26.82 -4.78 -2.87
CA ASN A 364 27.56 -5.54 -3.87
C ASN A 364 26.80 -6.79 -4.40
N LEU A 365 25.54 -6.97 -3.99
CA LEU A 365 24.68 -8.03 -4.51
C LEU A 365 24.19 -7.69 -5.93
N ASP A 366 24.35 -8.64 -6.84
CA ASP A 366 23.81 -8.55 -8.20
C ASP A 366 22.48 -9.32 -8.29
N LYS A 367 21.37 -8.60 -8.53
CA LYS A 367 20.03 -9.19 -8.70
C LYS A 367 19.89 -10.03 -9.98
N SER A 368 20.80 -9.89 -10.94
CA SER A 368 20.79 -10.65 -12.18
C SER A 368 21.53 -11.99 -12.08
N ASP A 369 22.23 -12.26 -10.97
CA ASP A 369 22.92 -13.53 -10.75
C ASP A 369 21.91 -14.67 -10.41
N PRO A 370 21.93 -15.80 -11.13
CA PRO A 370 20.99 -16.91 -10.90
C PRO A 370 21.04 -17.49 -9.48
N VAL A 371 22.23 -17.58 -8.89
CA VAL A 371 22.43 -18.12 -7.53
C VAL A 371 21.84 -17.17 -6.50
N VAL A 372 21.84 -15.87 -6.81
CA VAL A 372 21.23 -14.85 -5.96
C VAL A 372 19.71 -14.93 -6.06
N GLN A 373 19.14 -15.01 -7.27
CA GLN A 373 17.69 -15.02 -7.47
C GLN A 373 16.96 -16.12 -6.69
N ASP A 374 17.53 -17.33 -6.64
CA ASP A 374 16.91 -18.48 -5.96
C ASP A 374 16.85 -18.33 -4.42
N HIS A 375 17.71 -17.50 -3.83
CA HIS A 375 17.90 -17.42 -2.38
C HIS A 375 17.73 -16.02 -1.78
N LEU A 376 17.78 -14.97 -2.61
CA LEU A 376 17.74 -13.57 -2.20
C LEU A 376 16.49 -13.26 -1.39
N THR A 377 15.31 -13.61 -1.89
CA THR A 377 14.04 -13.30 -1.21
C THR A 377 13.98 -13.92 0.19
N SER A 378 14.40 -15.18 0.34
CA SER A 378 14.41 -15.89 1.62
C SER A 378 15.43 -15.29 2.60
N VAL A 379 16.66 -15.03 2.14
CA VAL A 379 17.75 -14.48 2.96
C VAL A 379 17.44 -13.05 3.40
N ILE A 380 16.93 -12.21 2.50
CA ILE A 380 16.60 -10.81 2.80
C ILE A 380 15.35 -10.72 3.70
N PHE A 381 14.35 -11.58 3.51
CA PHE A 381 13.20 -11.65 4.42
C PHE A 381 13.62 -12.05 5.84
N ALA A 382 14.51 -13.05 5.96
CA ALA A 382 15.10 -13.43 7.26
C ALA A 382 15.90 -12.28 7.89
N LEU A 383 16.70 -11.56 7.11
CA LEU A 383 17.42 -10.37 7.57
C LEU A 383 16.47 -9.30 8.12
N VAL A 384 15.39 -8.97 7.40
CA VAL A 384 14.39 -7.99 7.86
C VAL A 384 13.78 -8.43 9.19
N LYS A 385 13.37 -9.69 9.30
CA LYS A 385 12.80 -10.25 10.53
C LYS A 385 13.78 -10.16 11.72
N HIS A 386 15.05 -10.52 11.52
CA HIS A 386 16.07 -10.44 12.57
C HIS A 386 16.37 -9.01 12.99
N VAL A 387 16.49 -8.09 12.02
CA VAL A 387 16.72 -6.66 12.28
C VAL A 387 15.53 -6.03 13.02
N GLU A 388 14.29 -6.32 12.61
CA GLU A 388 13.09 -5.79 13.27
C GLU A 388 12.96 -6.30 14.71
N ALA A 389 13.16 -7.61 14.94
CA ALA A 389 13.16 -8.20 16.28
C ALA A 389 14.28 -7.66 17.18
N PHE A 390 15.46 -7.37 16.62
CA PHE A 390 16.57 -6.76 17.35
C PHE A 390 16.28 -5.30 17.72
N VAL A 391 15.74 -4.53 16.78
CA VAL A 391 15.42 -3.11 16.95
C VAL A 391 14.28 -2.91 17.96
N GLU A 392 13.30 -3.79 17.99
CA GLU A 392 12.21 -3.79 18.98
C GLU A 392 12.75 -3.94 20.41
N LYS A 393 13.73 -4.82 20.60
CA LYS A 393 14.41 -5.03 21.89
C LYS A 393 15.42 -3.94 22.25
N HIS A 394 15.96 -3.24 21.25
CA HIS A 394 16.99 -2.20 21.44
C HIS A 394 16.65 -0.90 20.67
N PRO A 395 15.70 -0.08 21.18
CA PRO A 395 15.23 1.13 20.47
C PRO A 395 16.33 2.15 20.13
N ARG A 396 17.43 2.18 20.88
CA ARG A 396 18.58 3.07 20.59
C ARG A 396 19.33 2.69 19.31
N MET A 397 19.18 1.45 18.83
CA MET A 397 19.86 0.92 17.64
C MET A 397 19.05 1.08 16.34
N ILE A 398 17.84 1.66 16.41
CA ILE A 398 16.98 1.93 15.23
C ILE A 398 17.75 2.64 14.12
N HIS A 399 18.50 3.70 14.47
CA HIS A 399 19.21 4.52 13.50
C HIS A 399 20.37 3.77 12.84
N HIS A 400 21.03 2.86 13.55
CA HIS A 400 22.17 2.10 13.06
C HIS A 400 21.76 1.12 11.95
N PHE A 401 20.58 0.50 12.06
CA PHE A 401 20.07 -0.44 11.06
C PHE A 401 19.08 0.17 10.06
N LYS A 402 18.84 1.49 10.11
CA LYS A 402 17.87 2.15 9.22
C LYS A 402 18.20 1.92 7.74
N MET A 403 19.47 2.04 7.35
CA MET A 403 19.91 1.83 5.96
C MET A 403 19.75 0.38 5.53
N VAL A 404 20.17 -0.59 6.36
CA VAL A 404 19.97 -2.02 6.11
C VAL A 404 18.49 -2.34 5.92
N ARG A 405 17.62 -1.80 6.78
CA ARG A 405 16.18 -2.07 6.73
C ARG A 405 15.51 -1.49 5.48
N LEU A 406 15.90 -0.29 5.05
CA LEU A 406 15.38 0.33 3.82
C LEU A 406 15.90 -0.38 2.58
N ALA A 407 17.20 -0.68 2.52
CA ALA A 407 17.80 -1.42 1.41
C ALA A 407 17.22 -2.83 1.29
N ALA A 408 17.03 -3.54 2.40
CA ALA A 408 16.45 -4.88 2.41
C ALA A 408 15.01 -4.88 1.89
N LYS A 409 14.19 -3.89 2.29
CA LYS A 409 12.82 -3.75 1.77
C LYS A 409 12.81 -3.43 0.26
N ALA A 410 13.73 -2.61 -0.23
CA ALA A 410 13.87 -2.31 -1.65
C ALA A 410 14.47 -3.47 -2.49
N LEU A 411 15.04 -4.49 -1.86
CA LEU A 411 15.48 -5.72 -2.52
C LEU A 411 14.34 -6.74 -2.65
N ILE A 412 13.27 -6.62 -1.85
CA ILE A 412 12.10 -7.52 -1.86
C ILE A 412 11.00 -7.02 -2.82
N ILE A 413 10.96 -5.71 -3.10
CA ILE A 413 10.12 -5.07 -4.14
C ILE A 413 10.82 -5.22 -5.50
#